data_AF-A0A2P7S1J7-F1
#
_entry.id   AF-A0A2P7S1J7-F1
#
_cell.length_a   1.000
_cell.length_b   1.000
_cell.length_c   1.000
_cell.angle_alpha   90.00
_cell.angle_beta   90.00
_cell.angle_gamma   90.00
#
_symmetry.space_group_name_H-M   'P 1'
#
loop_
_entity.id
_entity.type
_entity.pdbx_description
1 polymer ?
#
loop_
_entity_poly.entity_id
_entity_poly.type
_entity_poly.pdbx_seq_one_letter_code
_entity_poly.pdbx_strand_id
1 'polypeptide(L)'
;MKSPADGTPLPDRRWLERLAAVPGLGAPPEGMSEEECWSPKPCEPADWSDLLVADRYEHFEMPPGCPRFRVPHAPRAPWQSEAQYEADRRSTEQFYFALSICLGIAQQAATVVGLHRSCPRNPCRRAGQCVSRRAEDDWTVFPGPMLPPCCNDRARTELVRHMVNVKLEQIREERGGEEP
;
A
#
# COMPACT_ATOMS: atom_id res chain seq x y z
N MET A 1 -27.32 7.89 -9.61
CA MET A 1 -25.97 7.67 -9.05
C MET A 1 -24.97 8.21 -10.05
N LYS A 2 -24.28 9.33 -9.74
CA LYS A 2 -23.26 9.90 -10.62
C LYS A 2 -21.96 9.13 -10.40
N SER A 3 -21.39 8.51 -11.44
CA SER A 3 -20.04 7.95 -11.40
C SER A 3 -19.05 9.04 -11.01
N PRO A 4 -18.08 8.77 -10.10
CA PRO A 4 -16.95 9.66 -9.93
C PRO A 4 -16.08 9.57 -11.20
N ALA A 5 -16.12 10.63 -12.00
CA ALA A 5 -15.30 10.81 -13.18
C ALA A 5 -13.93 11.35 -12.75
N ASP A 6 -13.12 10.53 -12.09
CA ASP A 6 -11.67 10.75 -12.08
C ASP A 6 -11.15 10.18 -13.40
N GLY A 7 -10.93 11.08 -14.37
CA GLY A 7 -10.58 10.79 -15.75
C GLY A 7 -9.18 10.21 -15.95
N THR A 8 -8.68 9.37 -15.06
CA THR A 8 -7.49 8.57 -15.32
C THR A 8 -7.88 7.46 -16.29
N PRO A 9 -7.37 7.46 -17.54
CA PRO A 9 -7.72 6.42 -18.50
C PRO A 9 -7.28 5.07 -17.95
N LEU A 10 -8.20 4.09 -17.97
CA LEU A 10 -7.84 2.70 -17.69
C LEU A 10 -6.75 2.28 -18.68
N PRO A 11 -5.70 1.55 -18.24
CA PRO A 11 -4.72 0.99 -19.16
C PRO A 11 -5.41 0.11 -20.19
N ASP A 12 -4.98 0.25 -21.45
CA ASP A 12 -5.55 -0.48 -22.56
C ASP A 12 -5.22 -1.98 -22.49
N ARG A 13 -5.90 -2.78 -23.32
CA ARG A 13 -5.69 -4.23 -23.39
C ARG A 13 -4.25 -4.62 -23.76
N ARG A 14 -3.56 -3.79 -24.57
CA ARG A 14 -2.16 -4.02 -24.96
C ARG A 14 -1.22 -3.88 -23.77
N TRP A 15 -1.57 -3.05 -22.80
CA TRP A 15 -0.82 -2.89 -21.55
C TRP A 15 -0.91 -4.14 -20.67
N LEU A 16 -2.10 -4.75 -20.55
CA LEU A 16 -2.28 -6.04 -19.87
C LEU A 16 -1.52 -7.19 -20.56
N GLU A 17 -1.49 -7.20 -21.90
CA GLU A 17 -0.75 -8.20 -22.68
C GLU A 17 0.77 -8.07 -22.50
N ARG A 18 1.30 -6.85 -22.31
CA ARG A 18 2.73 -6.63 -21.99
C ARG A 18 3.09 -7.12 -20.58
N LEU A 19 2.18 -6.98 -19.62
CA LEU A 19 2.39 -7.48 -18.25
C LEU A 19 2.49 -9.00 -18.18
N ALA A 20 1.66 -9.71 -18.96
CA ALA A 20 1.72 -11.16 -19.06
C ALA A 20 3.04 -11.67 -19.69
N ALA A 21 3.78 -10.79 -20.38
CA ALA A 21 5.02 -11.13 -21.07
C ALA A 21 6.29 -10.81 -20.27
N VAL A 22 6.20 -10.23 -19.05
CA VAL A 22 7.38 -9.90 -18.24
C VAL A 22 8.02 -11.17 -17.66
N PRO A 23 9.24 -11.55 -18.06
CA PRO A 23 9.92 -12.71 -17.51
C PRO A 23 10.35 -12.44 -16.06
N GLY A 24 10.13 -13.39 -15.15
CA GLY A 24 10.57 -13.28 -13.76
C GLY A 24 9.64 -12.51 -12.82
N LEU A 25 8.42 -12.18 -13.24
CA LEU A 25 7.39 -11.67 -12.33
C LEU A 25 7.05 -12.74 -11.28
N GLY A 26 7.68 -12.64 -10.11
CA GLY A 26 7.37 -13.45 -8.94
C GLY A 26 8.39 -14.50 -8.54
N ALA A 27 9.62 -14.57 -9.05
CA ALA A 27 10.60 -15.49 -8.44
C ALA A 27 10.76 -15.18 -6.93
N PRO A 28 10.69 -16.17 -6.01
CA PRO A 28 10.92 -15.93 -4.60
C PRO A 28 12.35 -15.40 -4.36
N PRO A 29 12.60 -14.63 -3.29
CA PRO A 29 13.96 -14.23 -2.93
C PRO A 29 14.85 -15.47 -2.77
N GLU A 30 16.10 -15.38 -3.20
CA GLU A 30 17.06 -16.49 -3.13
C GLU A 30 17.08 -17.09 -1.71
N GLY A 31 16.78 -18.38 -1.60
CA GLY A 31 16.78 -19.11 -0.33
C GLY A 31 15.44 -19.23 0.40
N MET A 32 14.35 -18.63 -0.07
CA MET A 32 12.99 -18.92 0.44
C MET A 32 12.23 -19.85 -0.51
N SER A 33 11.59 -20.88 0.03
CA SER A 33 10.70 -21.70 -0.77
C SER A 33 9.45 -20.92 -1.17
N GLU A 34 8.86 -21.34 -2.29
CA GLU A 34 7.61 -20.77 -2.80
C GLU A 34 6.47 -20.89 -1.79
N GLU A 35 6.43 -21.98 -1.01
CA GLU A 35 5.44 -22.18 0.05
C GLU A 35 5.64 -21.23 1.23
N GLU A 36 6.90 -20.94 1.62
CA GLU A 36 7.21 -20.06 2.76
C GLU A 36 6.88 -18.59 2.50
N CYS A 37 6.99 -18.12 1.26
CA CYS A 37 6.66 -16.75 0.88
C CYS A 37 5.15 -16.45 0.94
N TRP A 38 4.31 -17.48 0.79
CA TRP A 38 2.86 -17.32 0.63
C TRP A 38 2.04 -18.02 1.70
N SER A 39 2.68 -18.77 2.60
CA SER A 39 2.04 -19.30 3.79
C SER A 39 1.75 -18.15 4.75
N PRO A 40 0.47 -17.81 5.01
CA PRO A 40 0.13 -16.79 5.98
C PRO A 40 0.64 -17.25 7.34
N LYS A 41 1.71 -16.62 7.83
CA LYS A 41 2.13 -16.80 9.22
C LYS A 41 1.06 -16.14 10.10
N PRO A 42 0.61 -16.75 11.21
CA PRO A 42 -0.23 -16.02 12.15
C PRO A 42 0.54 -14.79 12.62
N CYS A 43 0.08 -13.59 12.27
CA CYS A 43 0.52 -12.38 12.96
C CYS A 43 -0.42 -12.16 14.14
N GLU A 44 0.10 -12.19 15.35
CA GLU A 44 -0.65 -11.61 16.46
C GLU A 44 -0.82 -10.13 16.16
N PRO A 45 -2.03 -9.56 16.39
CA PRO A 45 -2.22 -8.14 16.22
C PRO A 45 -1.18 -7.36 17.02
N ALA A 46 -0.63 -6.31 16.44
CA ALA A 46 0.32 -5.48 17.14
C ALA A 46 -0.38 -4.80 18.32
N ASP A 47 0.14 -5.00 19.54
CA ASP A 47 -0.38 -4.32 20.71
C ASP A 47 0.09 -2.86 20.69
N TRP A 48 -0.87 -1.94 20.55
CA TRP A 48 -0.63 -0.51 20.52
C TRP A 48 -1.12 0.19 21.80
N SER A 49 -1.45 -0.57 22.85
CA SER A 49 -2.02 0.00 24.10
C SER A 49 -1.16 1.09 24.72
N ASP A 50 0.16 0.96 24.59
CA ASP A 50 1.14 1.86 25.22
C ASP A 50 1.60 2.99 24.27
N LEU A 51 1.02 3.06 23.06
CA LEU A 51 1.41 4.00 22.03
C LEU A 51 0.35 5.11 21.87
N LEU A 52 0.83 6.31 21.57
CA LEU A 52 -0.03 7.42 21.17
C LEU A 52 -0.39 7.24 19.69
N VAL A 53 -1.57 6.67 19.43
CA VAL A 53 -2.02 6.38 18.07
C VAL A 53 -2.74 7.60 17.48
N ALA A 54 -2.16 8.18 16.42
CA ALA A 54 -2.75 9.29 15.67
C ALA A 54 -3.44 8.80 14.39
N ASP A 55 -4.54 9.46 14.02
CA ASP A 55 -5.31 9.23 12.77
C ASP A 55 -4.99 10.26 11.67
N ARG A 56 -4.09 11.19 11.98
CA ARG A 56 -3.64 12.29 11.13
C ARG A 56 -2.12 12.40 11.18
N TYR A 57 -1.54 12.98 10.13
CA TYR A 57 -0.13 13.32 10.08
C TYR A 57 0.02 14.81 10.34
N GLU A 58 0.93 15.16 11.22
CA GLU A 58 1.22 16.55 11.59
C GLU A 58 2.24 17.18 10.63
N HIS A 59 3.12 16.38 10.02
CA HIS A 59 4.19 16.84 9.14
C HIS A 59 3.91 16.68 7.65
N PHE A 60 2.89 15.91 7.27
CA PHE A 60 2.62 15.56 5.87
C PHE A 60 1.15 15.71 5.52
N GLU A 61 0.84 16.44 4.46
CA GLU A 61 -0.53 16.56 3.97
C GLU A 61 -0.90 15.35 3.09
N MET A 62 -1.96 14.64 3.47
CA MET A 62 -2.47 13.51 2.69
C MET A 62 -3.33 14.00 1.52
N PRO A 63 -3.05 13.55 0.27
CA PRO A 63 -3.93 13.85 -0.85
C PRO A 63 -5.38 13.42 -0.60
N PRO A 64 -6.37 14.18 -1.11
CA PRO A 64 -7.78 13.82 -0.95
C PRO A 64 -8.07 12.41 -1.48
N GLY A 65 -8.85 11.64 -0.71
CA GLY A 65 -9.28 10.29 -1.10
C GLY A 65 -8.24 9.18 -0.91
N CYS A 66 -6.98 9.50 -0.59
CA CYS A 66 -5.99 8.47 -0.26
C CYS A 66 -6.29 7.80 1.09
N PRO A 67 -6.09 6.47 1.19
CA PRO A 67 -6.23 5.78 2.45
C PRO A 67 -5.16 6.24 3.44
N ARG A 68 -5.52 6.37 4.71
CA ARG A 68 -4.57 6.72 5.79
C ARG A 68 -4.34 5.53 6.70
N PHE A 69 -3.09 5.25 7.00
CA PHE A 69 -2.70 4.37 8.10
C PHE A 69 -2.70 5.16 9.41
N ARG A 70 -3.03 4.49 10.52
CA ARG A 70 -2.80 5.04 11.85
C ARG A 70 -1.30 5.07 12.15
N VAL A 71 -0.84 6.11 12.86
CA VAL A 71 0.56 6.28 13.25
C VAL A 71 0.71 6.01 14.74
N PRO A 72 1.37 4.92 15.13
CA PRO A 72 1.74 4.71 16.52
C PRO A 72 2.99 5.55 16.85
N HIS A 73 2.86 6.48 17.81
CA HIS A 73 4.00 7.20 18.36
C HIS A 73 4.35 6.66 19.75
N ALA A 74 5.62 6.36 19.97
CA ALA A 74 6.11 6.13 21.33
C ALA A 74 5.98 7.42 22.16
N PRO A 75 5.73 7.31 23.48
CA PRO A 75 5.89 8.44 24.37
C PRO A 75 7.36 8.89 24.39
N ARG A 76 7.60 10.19 24.57
CA ARG A 76 8.96 10.74 24.65
C ARG A 76 9.72 10.10 25.81
N ALA A 77 10.91 9.56 25.54
CA ALA A 77 11.75 8.99 26.57
C ALA A 77 12.34 10.07 27.50
N PRO A 78 12.60 9.80 28.79
CA PRO A 78 13.12 10.80 29.73
C PRO A 78 14.44 11.47 29.32
N TRP A 79 15.31 10.73 28.61
CA TRP A 79 16.62 11.21 28.13
C TRP A 79 16.56 11.87 26.75
N GLN A 80 15.41 11.83 26.08
CA GLN A 80 15.26 12.31 24.71
C GLN A 80 14.95 13.81 24.73
N SER A 81 15.74 14.58 23.98
CA SER A 81 15.46 16.01 23.78
C SER A 81 14.19 16.20 22.95
N GLU A 82 13.59 17.39 23.02
CA GLU A 82 12.41 17.72 22.21
C GLU A 82 12.70 17.61 20.70
N ALA A 83 13.85 18.10 20.25
CA ALA A 83 14.26 18.01 18.85
C ALA A 83 14.47 16.55 18.37
N GLN A 84 15.00 15.68 19.24
CA GLN A 84 15.14 14.24 18.92
C GLN A 84 13.77 13.57 18.83
N TYR A 85 12.88 13.87 19.78
CA TYR A 85 11.52 13.33 19.78
C TYR A 85 10.75 13.74 18.53
N GLU A 86 10.88 15.00 18.14
CA GLU A 86 10.22 15.53 16.95
C GLU A 86 10.78 14.93 15.66
N ALA A 87 12.09 14.72 15.58
CA ALA A 87 12.71 14.04 14.44
C ALA A 87 12.19 12.60 14.30
N ASP A 88 12.06 11.87 15.42
CA ASP A 88 11.52 10.51 15.43
C ASP A 88 10.04 10.48 15.02
N ARG A 89 9.24 11.44 15.52
CA ARG A 89 7.82 11.59 15.13
C ARG A 89 7.72 11.81 13.62
N ARG A 90 8.46 12.78 13.09
CA ARG A 90 8.48 13.09 11.66
C ARG A 90 8.90 11.91 10.81
N SER A 91 9.95 11.18 11.21
CA SER A 91 10.39 9.98 10.50
C SER A 91 9.31 8.88 10.48
N THR A 92 8.66 8.66 11.63
CA THR A 92 7.56 7.70 11.77
C THR A 92 6.38 8.08 10.88
N GLU A 93 5.95 9.34 10.90
CA GLU A 93 4.87 9.81 10.02
C GLU A 93 5.24 9.69 8.54
N GLN A 94 6.50 9.98 8.17
CA GLN A 94 6.96 9.85 6.79
C GLN A 94 6.80 8.41 6.29
N PHE A 95 7.14 7.44 7.14
CA PHE A 95 6.98 6.02 6.84
C PHE A 95 5.51 5.65 6.59
N TYR A 96 4.60 5.96 7.53
CA TYR A 96 3.17 5.65 7.38
C TYR A 96 2.49 6.44 6.27
N PHE A 97 2.96 7.66 6.00
CA PHE A 97 2.59 8.44 4.83
C PHE A 97 2.95 7.70 3.53
N ALA A 98 4.18 7.20 3.41
CA ALA A 98 4.58 6.42 2.25
C ALA A 98 3.72 5.14 2.10
N LEU A 99 3.45 4.40 3.20
CA LEU A 99 2.57 3.22 3.17
C LEU A 99 1.16 3.56 2.67
N SER A 100 0.63 4.70 3.11
CA SER A 100 -0.69 5.21 2.71
C SER A 100 -0.78 5.51 1.21
N ILE A 101 0.24 6.16 0.67
CA ILE A 101 0.34 6.43 -0.76
C ILE A 101 0.44 5.11 -1.54
N CYS A 102 1.30 4.18 -1.11
CA CYS A 102 1.44 2.86 -1.72
C CYS A 102 0.11 2.08 -1.74
N LEU A 103 -0.63 2.07 -0.63
CA LEU A 103 -1.94 1.42 -0.56
C LEU A 103 -2.96 2.09 -1.50
N GLY A 104 -2.97 3.43 -1.57
CA GLY A 104 -3.83 4.16 -2.50
C GLY A 104 -3.56 3.77 -3.96
N ILE A 105 -2.29 3.74 -4.35
CA ILE A 105 -1.87 3.31 -5.70
C ILE A 105 -2.25 1.84 -5.93
N ALA A 106 -2.01 0.95 -4.95
CA ALA A 106 -2.35 -0.47 -5.06
C ALA A 106 -3.87 -0.70 -5.20
N GLN A 107 -4.69 0.07 -4.49
CA GLN A 107 -6.15 0.04 -4.61
C GLN A 107 -6.62 0.51 -5.99
N GLN A 108 -6.04 1.59 -6.52
CA GLN A 108 -6.30 2.05 -7.88
C GLN A 108 -5.90 1.00 -8.92
N ALA A 109 -4.70 0.44 -8.80
CA ALA A 109 -4.22 -0.64 -9.67
C ALA A 109 -5.14 -1.87 -9.64
N ALA A 110 -5.52 -2.34 -8.45
CA ALA A 110 -6.45 -3.47 -8.30
C ALA A 110 -7.84 -3.16 -8.89
N THR A 111 -8.27 -1.91 -8.85
CA THR A 111 -9.52 -1.45 -9.50
C THR A 111 -9.42 -1.54 -11.01
N VAL A 112 -8.35 -0.98 -11.55
CA VAL A 112 -8.01 -0.93 -12.97
C VAL A 112 -7.96 -2.33 -13.60
N VAL A 113 -7.29 -3.28 -12.96
CA VAL A 113 -7.19 -4.67 -13.46
C VAL A 113 -8.45 -5.52 -13.14
N GLY A 114 -9.48 -4.92 -12.53
CA GLY A 114 -10.76 -5.57 -12.31
C GLY A 114 -10.80 -6.57 -11.14
N LEU A 115 -9.79 -6.59 -10.26
CA LEU A 115 -9.72 -7.53 -9.13
C LEU A 115 -10.85 -7.32 -8.12
N HIS A 116 -11.39 -6.09 -8.03
CA HIS A 116 -12.52 -5.77 -7.17
C HIS A 116 -13.74 -6.67 -7.44
N ARG A 117 -13.93 -7.20 -8.66
CA ARG A 117 -15.08 -8.04 -9.07
C ARG A 117 -15.09 -9.41 -8.42
N SER A 118 -13.91 -9.98 -8.17
CA SER A 118 -13.74 -11.30 -7.53
C SER A 118 -13.12 -11.19 -6.13
N CYS A 119 -13.00 -9.96 -5.60
CA CYS A 119 -12.46 -9.70 -4.29
C CYS A 119 -13.29 -10.42 -3.21
N PRO A 120 -12.69 -11.06 -2.19
CA PRO A 120 -13.45 -11.77 -1.15
C PRO A 120 -14.30 -10.81 -0.31
N ARG A 121 -13.94 -9.53 -0.25
CA ARG A 121 -14.66 -8.51 0.52
C ARG A 121 -15.86 -7.97 -0.28
N ASN A 122 -17.07 -8.14 0.27
CA ASN A 122 -18.33 -7.65 -0.32
C ASN A 122 -18.33 -6.14 -0.67
N PRO A 123 -17.74 -5.24 0.15
CA PRO A 123 -17.72 -3.80 -0.16
C PRO A 123 -17.06 -3.46 -1.50
N CYS A 124 -15.95 -4.11 -1.87
CA CYS A 124 -15.27 -3.85 -3.15
C CYS A 124 -16.14 -4.22 -4.35
N ARG A 125 -16.82 -5.37 -4.29
CA ARG A 125 -17.72 -5.82 -5.36
C ARG A 125 -18.90 -4.87 -5.54
N ARG A 126 -19.48 -4.38 -4.44
CA ARG A 126 -20.59 -3.42 -4.45
C ARG A 126 -20.18 -2.03 -4.93
N ALA A 127 -19.00 -1.56 -4.54
CA ALA A 127 -18.49 -0.26 -4.92
C ALA A 127 -18.04 -0.19 -6.38
N GLY A 128 -17.78 -1.33 -7.03
CA GLY A 128 -17.17 -1.38 -8.36
C GLY A 128 -15.70 -0.93 -8.37
N GLN A 129 -15.07 -0.87 -7.20
CA GLN A 129 -13.68 -0.45 -7.01
C GLN A 129 -13.10 -1.04 -5.72
N CYS A 130 -11.77 -1.12 -5.66
CA CYS A 130 -11.07 -1.66 -4.52
C CYS A 130 -10.98 -0.63 -3.38
N VAL A 131 -11.83 -0.79 -2.37
CA VAL A 131 -11.90 0.11 -1.19
C VAL A 131 -11.46 -0.55 0.11
N SER A 132 -11.28 -1.87 0.11
CA SER A 132 -10.97 -2.63 1.33
C SER A 132 -9.49 -2.55 1.68
N ARG A 133 -9.20 -2.78 2.97
CA ARG A 133 -7.85 -2.81 3.53
C ARG A 133 -7.63 -4.12 4.28
N ARG A 134 -6.37 -4.52 4.44
CA ARG A 134 -5.96 -5.53 5.42
C ARG A 134 -5.86 -4.86 6.80
N ALA A 135 -5.68 -5.65 7.85
CA ALA A 135 -5.34 -5.07 9.14
C ALA A 135 -3.98 -4.37 9.01
N GLU A 136 -3.77 -3.23 9.68
CA GLU A 136 -2.59 -2.37 9.47
C GLU A 136 -1.29 -3.02 9.97
N ASP A 137 -1.42 -4.05 10.77
CA ASP A 137 -0.39 -4.92 11.35
C ASP A 137 -0.29 -6.29 10.65
N ASP A 138 -1.12 -6.55 9.63
CA ASP A 138 -1.05 -7.79 8.84
C ASP A 138 0.11 -7.74 7.83
N TRP A 139 1.29 -8.12 8.31
CA TRP A 139 2.51 -8.27 7.51
C TRP A 139 2.72 -9.70 6.98
N THR A 140 1.69 -10.54 7.02
CA THR A 140 1.79 -11.98 6.70
C THR A 140 1.97 -12.27 5.22
N VAL A 141 1.55 -11.34 4.36
CA VAL A 141 1.70 -11.41 2.90
C VAL A 141 2.59 -10.26 2.49
N PHE A 142 3.82 -10.48 2.01
CA PHE A 142 4.69 -9.40 1.54
C PHE A 142 4.07 -8.68 0.32
N PRO A 143 4.02 -7.33 0.27
CA PRO A 143 4.64 -6.32 1.14
C PRO A 143 3.66 -5.76 2.21
N GLY A 144 2.91 -6.64 2.85
CA GLY A 144 2.08 -6.41 4.02
C GLY A 144 0.78 -5.66 3.75
N PRO A 145 0.40 -4.73 4.64
CA PRO A 145 -0.90 -4.06 4.59
C PRO A 145 -1.03 -3.06 3.44
N MET A 146 0.06 -2.80 2.71
CA MET A 146 0.06 -1.98 1.50
C MET A 146 -0.70 -2.62 0.34
N LEU A 147 -0.93 -3.93 0.37
CA LEU A 147 -1.76 -4.59 -0.64
C LEU A 147 -3.21 -4.72 -0.19
N PRO A 148 -4.17 -4.41 -1.08
CA PRO A 148 -5.56 -4.63 -0.76
C PRO A 148 -5.87 -6.13 -0.64
N PRO A 149 -6.94 -6.52 0.08
CA PRO A 149 -7.37 -7.91 0.19
C PRO A 149 -7.89 -8.50 -1.13
N CYS A 150 -8.02 -7.68 -2.19
CA CYS A 150 -8.34 -8.17 -3.53
C CYS A 150 -7.12 -8.83 -4.21
N CYS A 151 -5.92 -8.61 -3.69
CA CYS A 151 -4.70 -9.36 -3.99
C CYS A 151 -4.61 -10.55 -3.02
N ASN A 152 -5.39 -11.59 -3.31
CA ASN A 152 -5.52 -12.78 -2.46
C ASN A 152 -4.73 -13.99 -2.97
N ASP A 153 -4.00 -13.83 -4.08
CA ASP A 153 -3.07 -14.80 -4.61
C ASP A 153 -1.82 -14.09 -5.15
N ARG A 154 -0.79 -14.88 -5.46
CA ARG A 154 0.49 -14.37 -5.96
C ARG A 154 0.37 -13.65 -7.29
N ALA A 155 -0.33 -14.22 -8.26
CA ALA A 155 -0.42 -13.64 -9.60
C ALA A 155 -1.04 -12.24 -9.54
N ARG A 156 -2.11 -12.07 -8.74
CA ARG A 156 -2.74 -10.77 -8.48
C ARG A 156 -1.83 -9.81 -7.74
N THR A 157 -1.11 -10.32 -6.75
CA THR A 157 -0.16 -9.52 -5.96
C THR A 157 0.97 -8.97 -6.84
N GLU A 158 1.61 -9.84 -7.61
CA GLU A 158 2.71 -9.48 -8.50
C GLU A 158 2.26 -8.50 -9.59
N LEU A 159 1.08 -8.75 -10.16
CA LEU A 159 0.45 -7.83 -11.10
C LEU A 159 0.32 -6.43 -10.50
N VAL A 160 -0.32 -6.31 -9.33
CA VAL A 160 -0.52 -5.00 -8.66
C VAL A 160 0.80 -4.38 -8.22
N ARG A 161 1.74 -5.16 -7.70
CA ARG A 161 3.07 -4.70 -7.30
C ARG A 161 3.82 -4.06 -8.47
N HIS A 162 3.78 -4.70 -9.64
CA HIS A 162 4.38 -4.12 -10.84
C HIS A 162 3.73 -2.78 -11.20
N MET A 163 2.40 -2.68 -11.15
CA MET A 163 1.70 -1.41 -11.41
C MET A 163 2.11 -0.31 -10.42
N VAL A 164 2.25 -0.66 -9.14
CA VAL A 164 2.69 0.26 -8.08
C VAL A 164 4.09 0.77 -8.40
N ASN A 165 5.04 -0.13 -8.72
CA ASN A 165 6.40 0.26 -9.04
C ASN A 165 6.47 1.19 -10.26
N VAL A 166 5.76 0.86 -11.34
CA VAL A 166 5.68 1.74 -12.53
C VAL A 166 5.15 3.12 -12.17
N LYS A 167 4.11 3.20 -11.33
CA LYS A 167 3.53 4.49 -10.94
C LYS A 167 4.46 5.28 -10.00
N LEU A 168 5.18 4.60 -9.11
CA LEU A 168 6.16 5.25 -8.24
C LEU A 168 7.34 5.82 -9.04
N GLU A 169 7.82 5.11 -10.06
CA GLU A 169 8.86 5.65 -10.96
C GLU A 169 8.34 6.86 -11.74
N GLN A 170 7.12 6.82 -12.27
CA GLN A 170 6.51 8.01 -12.89
C GLN A 170 6.45 9.21 -11.94
N ILE A 171 6.04 9.00 -10.69
CA ILE A 171 6.01 10.08 -9.68
C ILE A 171 7.42 10.61 -9.38
N ARG A 172 8.43 9.72 -9.37
CA ARG A 172 9.84 10.12 -9.20
C ARG A 172 10.32 10.94 -10.38
N GLU A 173 10.03 10.54 -11.61
CA GLU A 173 10.39 11.29 -12.82
C GLU A 173 9.70 12.65 -12.88
N GLU A 174 8.40 12.72 -12.54
CA GLU A 174 7.62 13.97 -12.48
C GLU A 174 8.20 14.94 -11.43
N ARG A 175 8.76 14.42 -10.34
CA ARG A 175 9.44 15.22 -9.30
C ARG A 175 10.90 15.53 -9.65
N GLY A 176 11.58 14.65 -10.39
CA GLY A 176 12.99 14.72 -10.76
C GLY A 176 13.34 15.72 -11.87
N GLY A 177 12.42 16.62 -12.23
CA GLY A 177 12.75 17.93 -12.81
C GLY A 177 13.12 18.99 -11.75
N GLU A 178 12.90 18.68 -10.47
CA GLU A 178 13.36 19.44 -9.31
C GLU A 178 14.21 18.48 -8.46
N GLU A 179 15.52 18.43 -8.73
CA GLU A 179 16.45 17.86 -7.74
C GLU A 179 16.27 18.62 -6.41
N PRO A 180 16.21 17.91 -5.27
CA PRO A 180 16.19 18.53 -3.94
C PRO A 180 17.47 19.31 -3.63
#